data_AF-H8GXT0-F1
#
_entry.id   AF-H8GXT0-F1
#
_cell.length_a   1.000
_cell.length_b   1.000
_cell.length_c   1.000
_cell.angle_alpha   90.00
_cell.angle_beta   90.00
_cell.angle_gamma   90.00
#
_symmetry.space_group_name_H-M   'P 1'
#
loop_
_entity.id
_entity.type
_entity.pdbx_description
1 polymer ?
#
loop_
_entity_poly.entity_id
_entity_poly.type
_entity_poly.pdbx_seq_one_letter_code
_entity_poly.pdbx_strand_id
1 'polypeptide(L)'
;MFRFATPDPLKYEVKVAGKNIVKRRNWDGDKLLAYLQEHLPGVFEGRFPDYGLRIEAAKKRDIVLEGWKPDKEEGDEIKEAFDGLVGEVLEDVEVEDFLLD
;
A
#
# COMPACT_ATOMS: atom_id res chain seq x y z
N MET A 1 14.87 3.62 2.14
CA MET A 1 14.02 2.42 2.05
C MET A 1 12.68 2.79 2.66
N PHE A 2 11.57 2.53 1.98
CA PHE A 2 10.23 2.76 2.52
C PHE A 2 9.72 1.46 3.14
N ARG A 3 8.90 1.55 4.18
CA ARG A 3 8.32 0.36 4.80
C ARG A 3 6.82 0.37 4.59
N PHE A 4 6.31 -0.68 3.96
CA PHE A 4 4.88 -0.86 3.84
C PHE A 4 4.30 -1.36 5.16
N ALA A 5 3.32 -0.63 5.67
CA ALA A 5 2.42 -1.08 6.73
C ALA A 5 1.04 -1.27 6.13
N THR A 6 0.38 -2.39 6.46
CA THR A 6 -1.02 -2.57 6.07
C THR A 6 -1.89 -1.47 6.67
N PRO A 7 -2.96 -1.05 5.99
CA PRO A 7 -3.90 -0.09 6.55
C PRO A 7 -4.53 -0.58 7.86
N ASP A 8 -5.19 0.34 8.57
CA ASP A 8 -5.96 -0.01 9.76
C ASP A 8 -7.06 -1.05 9.42
N PRO A 9 -7.38 -1.97 10.35
CA PRO A 9 -8.42 -2.96 10.15
C PRO A 9 -9.76 -2.33 9.77
N LEU A 10 -10.43 -2.90 8.77
CA LEU A 10 -11.74 -2.46 8.31
C LEU A 10 -12.77 -2.66 9.43
N LYS A 11 -13.50 -1.59 9.78
CA LYS A 11 -14.61 -1.65 10.74
C LYS A 11 -15.92 -1.76 9.98
N TYR A 12 -16.77 -2.72 10.39
CA TYR A 12 -18.09 -2.88 9.81
C TYR A 12 -19.12 -3.21 10.89
N GLU A 13 -20.35 -2.73 10.71
CA GLU A 13 -21.45 -2.99 11.64
C GLU A 13 -22.23 -4.23 11.21
N VAL A 14 -22.49 -5.12 12.16
CA VAL A 14 -23.38 -6.26 11.98
C VAL A 14 -24.49 -6.23 13.01
N LYS A 15 -25.72 -6.52 12.58
CA LYS A 15 -26.84 -6.74 13.50
C LYS A 15 -26.86 -8.18 13.96
N VAL A 16 -26.62 -8.39 15.25
CA VAL A 16 -26.74 -9.71 15.90
C VAL A 16 -27.80 -9.60 16.98
N ALA A 17 -28.86 -10.40 16.87
CA ALA A 17 -29.98 -10.41 17.81
C ALA A 17 -30.55 -9.00 18.11
N GLY A 18 -30.69 -8.16 17.08
CA GLY A 18 -31.24 -6.81 17.19
C GLY A 18 -30.29 -5.75 17.76
N LYS A 19 -29.03 -6.10 18.08
CA LYS A 19 -27.99 -5.16 18.51
C LYS A 19 -26.99 -4.91 17.39
N ASN A 20 -26.59 -3.66 17.19
CA ASN A 20 -25.48 -3.31 16.31
C ASN A 20 -24.17 -3.65 17.02
N ILE A 21 -23.35 -4.49 16.41
CA ILE A 21 -22.01 -4.85 16.88
C ILE A 21 -21.01 -4.39 15.83
N VAL A 22 -19.99 -3.64 16.23
CA VAL A 22 -18.86 -3.29 15.37
C VAL A 22 -17.89 -4.46 15.35
N LYS A 23 -17.71 -5.08 14.19
CA LYS A 23 -16.65 -6.05 13.94
C LYS A 23 -15.48 -5.38 13.22
N ARG A 24 -14.31 -6.01 13.32
CA ARG A 24 -13.08 -5.61 12.65
C ARG A 24 -12.59 -6.75 11.79
N ARG A 25 -12.16 -6.46 10.56
CA ARG A 25 -11.48 -7.41 9.67
C ARG A 25 -10.09 -6.90 9.37
N ASN A 26 -9.10 -7.77 9.54
CA ASN A 26 -7.71 -7.42 9.23
C ASN A 26 -7.49 -7.61 7.73
N TRP A 27 -6.62 -6.78 7.16
CA TRP A 27 -6.15 -6.93 5.80
C TRP A 27 -5.20 -8.13 5.67
N ASP A 28 -5.29 -8.82 4.54
CA ASP A 28 -4.28 -9.76 4.08
C ASP A 28 -3.10 -8.98 3.53
N GLY A 29 -2.11 -8.76 4.40
CA GLY A 29 -0.95 -7.96 4.06
C GLY A 29 -0.04 -8.56 2.99
N ASP A 30 -0.12 -9.87 2.73
CA ASP A 30 0.69 -10.49 1.69
C ASP A 30 0.00 -10.32 0.32
N LYS A 31 -1.33 -10.44 0.26
CA LYS A 31 -2.11 -10.08 -0.95
C LYS A 31 -1.97 -8.60 -1.30
N LEU A 32 -2.08 -7.70 -0.31
CA LEU A 32 -1.90 -6.26 -0.54
C LEU A 32 -0.49 -5.95 -1.07
N LEU A 33 0.53 -6.61 -0.52
CA LEU A 33 1.90 -6.41 -0.98
C LEU A 33 2.10 -6.91 -2.43
N ALA A 34 1.52 -8.06 -2.77
CA ALA A 34 1.58 -8.61 -4.13
C ALA A 34 0.89 -7.67 -5.14
N TYR A 35 -0.26 -7.10 -4.77
CA TYR A 35 -0.95 -6.12 -5.61
C TYR A 35 -0.13 -4.85 -5.79
N LEU A 36 0.43 -4.30 -4.71
CA LEU A 36 1.31 -3.13 -4.82
C LEU A 36 2.57 -3.42 -5.65
N GLN A 37 3.12 -4.64 -5.59
CA GLN A 37 4.26 -5.06 -6.41
C GLN A 37 3.96 -5.00 -7.92
N GLU A 38 2.72 -5.28 -8.31
CA GLU A 38 2.29 -5.29 -9.70
C GLU A 38 1.91 -3.90 -10.21
N HIS A 39 1.22 -3.10 -9.39
CA HIS A 39 0.58 -1.87 -9.86
C HIS A 39 1.32 -0.57 -9.46
N LEU A 40 1.96 -0.52 -8.30
CA LEU A 40 2.60 0.70 -7.81
C LEU A 40 3.77 1.18 -8.69
N PRO A 41 4.64 0.31 -9.26
CA PRO A 41 5.71 0.76 -10.15
C PRO A 41 5.22 1.55 -11.36
N GLY A 42 4.15 1.10 -12.01
CA GLY A 42 3.61 1.80 -13.19
C GLY A 42 3.07 3.19 -12.87
N VAL A 43 2.36 3.32 -11.75
CA VAL A 43 1.84 4.63 -11.28
C VAL A 43 2.98 5.54 -10.84
N PHE A 44 3.98 4.98 -10.14
CA PHE A 44 5.15 5.73 -9.69
C PHE A 44 5.99 6.25 -10.87
N GLU A 45 6.31 5.41 -11.84
CA GLU A 45 7.08 5.79 -13.04
C GLU A 45 6.32 6.80 -13.91
N GLY A 46 4.99 6.76 -13.90
CA GLY A 46 4.17 7.79 -14.56
C GLY A 46 4.33 9.20 -13.96
N ARG A 47 4.62 9.30 -12.66
CA ARG A 47 4.85 10.57 -11.95
C ARG A 47 6.32 10.96 -11.85
N PHE A 48 7.20 9.96 -11.71
CA PHE A 48 8.64 10.11 -11.53
C PHE A 48 9.38 9.28 -12.60
N PRO A 49 9.36 9.68 -13.88
CA PRO A 49 9.85 8.86 -14.99
C PRO A 49 11.37 8.61 -14.97
N ASP A 50 12.13 9.43 -14.24
CA ASP A 50 13.57 9.27 -14.06
C ASP A 50 13.94 8.24 -12.98
N TYR A 51 12.95 7.64 -12.32
CA TYR A 51 13.12 6.76 -11.17
C TYR A 51 12.39 5.43 -11.38
N GLY A 52 13.03 4.33 -10.99
CA GLY A 52 12.39 3.02 -10.93
C GLY A 52 11.89 2.72 -9.52
N LEU A 53 10.80 1.97 -9.41
CA LEU A 53 10.28 1.48 -8.13
C LEU A 53 10.23 -0.04 -8.13
N ARG A 54 10.82 -0.65 -7.10
CA ARG A 54 10.76 -2.08 -6.87
C ARG A 54 10.35 -2.40 -5.44
N ILE A 55 9.31 -3.21 -5.28
CA ILE A 55 8.87 -3.65 -3.96
C ILE A 55 9.45 -5.04 -3.68
N GLU A 56 10.24 -5.16 -2.60
CA GLU A 56 10.80 -6.44 -2.19
C GLU A 56 9.95 -7.06 -1.08
N ALA A 57 9.45 -8.27 -1.32
CA ALA A 57 8.76 -9.08 -0.32
C ALA A 57 9.72 -9.68 0.73
N ALA A 58 10.81 -8.99 1.05
CA ALA A 58 11.71 -9.38 2.14
C ALA A 58 10.91 -9.49 3.46
N LYS A 59 11.46 -10.19 4.45
CA LYS A 59 10.85 -10.46 5.78
C LYS A 59 10.20 -9.26 6.50
N LYS A 60 10.42 -8.01 6.04
CA LYS A 60 9.90 -6.77 6.64
C LYS A 60 8.95 -5.96 5.75
N ARG A 61 8.62 -6.43 4.53
CA ARG A 61 7.82 -5.71 3.51
C ARG A 61 8.44 -4.36 3.16
N ASP A 62 9.65 -4.41 2.65
CA ASP A 62 10.42 -3.22 2.35
C ASP A 62 10.25 -2.81 0.88
N ILE A 63 10.13 -1.51 0.66
CA ILE A 63 9.99 -0.90 -0.66
C ILE A 63 11.32 -0.21 -1.02
N VAL A 64 11.86 -0.60 -2.16
CA VAL A 64 13.18 -0.19 -2.66
C VAL A 64 12.99 0.66 -3.92
N LEU A 65 13.42 1.91 -3.88
CA LEU A 65 13.47 2.74 -5.08
C LEU A 65 14.76 2.44 -5.84
N GLU A 66 14.66 1.94 -7.06
CA GLU A 66 15.79 1.72 -7.95
C GLU A 66 16.19 3.06 -8.61
N GLY A 67 17.48 3.42 -8.52
CA GLY A 67 17.98 4.72 -9.02
C GLY A 67 17.84 5.89 -8.03
N TRP A 68 17.25 5.67 -6.86
CA TRP A 68 17.17 6.69 -5.82
C TRP A 68 18.54 7.00 -5.21
N LYS A 69 18.87 8.30 -5.17
CA LYS A 69 19.97 8.83 -4.38
C LYS A 69 19.40 9.88 -3.41
N PRO A 70 19.66 9.78 -2.09
CA PRO A 70 19.15 10.73 -1.10
C PRO A 70 19.68 12.16 -1.29
N ASP A 71 20.70 12.34 -2.13
CA ASP A 71 21.35 13.63 -2.41
C ASP A 71 20.67 14.44 -3.53
N LYS A 72 19.61 13.92 -4.16
CA LYS A 72 18.82 14.66 -5.16
C LYS A 72 17.68 15.42 -4.45
N GLU A 73 17.47 16.68 -4.81
CA GLU A 73 16.38 17.55 -4.26
C GLU A 73 15.01 16.86 -4.30
N GLU A 74 14.76 16.03 -5.31
CA GLU A 74 13.50 15.30 -5.52
C GLU A 74 13.26 14.18 -4.48
N GLY A 75 14.25 13.84 -3.65
CA GLY A 75 14.15 12.76 -2.67
C GLY A 75 13.13 13.01 -1.56
N ASP A 76 12.84 14.26 -1.21
CA ASP A 76 11.80 14.61 -0.24
C ASP A 76 10.43 14.68 -0.89
N GLU A 77 10.33 15.18 -2.13
CA GLU A 77 9.08 15.15 -2.91
C GLU A 77 8.60 13.72 -3.15
N ILE A 78 9.52 12.80 -3.49
CA ILE A 78 9.20 11.38 -3.65
C ILE A 78 8.65 10.78 -2.35
N LYS A 79 9.20 11.14 -1.18
CA LYS A 79 8.68 10.67 0.11
C LYS A 79 7.26 11.17 0.37
N GLU A 80 7.02 12.45 0.13
CA GLU A 80 5.69 13.04 0.35
C GLU A 80 4.65 12.47 -0.62
N ALA A 81 5.03 12.22 -1.87
CA ALA A 81 4.15 11.64 -2.87
C ALA A 81 3.88 10.15 -2.64
N PHE A 82 4.82 9.41 -2.05
CA PHE A 82 4.77 7.95 -1.97
C PHE A 82 3.49 7.42 -1.29
N ASP A 83 3.13 7.97 -0.13
CA ASP A 83 1.93 7.54 0.60
C ASP A 83 0.64 7.84 -0.18
N GLY A 84 0.62 8.94 -0.94
CA GLY A 84 -0.48 9.29 -1.83
C GLY A 84 -0.63 8.30 -3.00
N LEU A 85 0.49 7.89 -3.61
CA LEU A 85 0.49 6.92 -4.71
C LEU A 85 0.06 5.53 -4.24
N VAL A 86 0.47 5.12 -3.03
CA VAL A 86 -0.03 3.88 -2.41
C VAL A 86 -1.55 3.96 -2.20
N GLY A 87 -2.05 5.11 -1.73
CA GLY A 87 -3.49 5.34 -1.59
C GLY A 87 -4.24 5.18 -2.91
N GLU A 88 -3.78 5.85 -3.96
CA GLU A 88 -4.35 5.80 -5.31
C GLU A 88 -4.45 4.36 -5.84
N VAL A 89 -3.38 3.58 -5.73
CA VAL A 89 -3.38 2.18 -6.18
C VAL A 89 -4.39 1.33 -5.40
N LEU A 90 -4.56 1.60 -4.10
CA LEU A 90 -5.50 0.86 -3.25
C LEU A 90 -6.96 1.33 -3.39
N GLU A 91 -7.25 2.43 -4.09
CA GLU A 91 -8.64 2.81 -4.39
C GLU A 91 -9.30 1.87 -5.41
N ASP A 92 -8.50 1.22 -6.26
CA ASP A 92 -8.97 0.31 -7.31
C ASP A 92 -9.22 -1.14 -6.82
N VAL A 93 -8.99 -1.44 -5.53
CA VAL A 93 -9.15 -2.82 -5.03
C VAL A 93 -10.58 -3.13 -4.58
N GLU A 94 -11.05 -4.33 -4.94
CA GLU A 94 -12.24 -4.93 -4.32
C GLU A 94 -11.89 -5.38 -2.90
N VAL A 95 -12.28 -4.57 -1.91
CA VAL A 95 -11.87 -4.70 -0.49
C VAL A 95 -11.99 -6.13 0.05
N GLU A 96 -13.08 -6.84 -0.27
CA GLU A 96 -13.33 -8.19 0.25
C GLU A 96 -12.26 -9.22 -0.18
N ASP A 97 -11.63 -9.05 -1.33
CA ASP A 97 -10.60 -9.99 -1.83
C ASP A 97 -9.28 -9.91 -1.04
N PHE A 98 -9.09 -8.80 -0.33
CA PHE A 98 -7.87 -8.43 0.39
C PHE A 98 -8.03 -8.45 1.91
N LEU A 99 -9.16 -8.95 2.43
CA LEU A 99 -9.34 -9.16 3.86
C LEU A 99 -9.01 -10.61 4.24
N LEU A 100 -8.53 -10.81 5.47
CA LEU A 100 -8.42 -12.13 6.06
C LEU A 100 -9.82 -12.69 6.32
N ASP A 101 -10.01 -13.98 5.99
CA ASP A 101 -11.26 -14.71 6.21
C ASP A 101 -11.71 -14.70 7.67
#